data_AF-A0A6I2L1G3-F1
#
_entry.id   AF-A0A6I2L1G3-F1
#
_cell.length_a   1.000
_cell.length_b   1.000
_cell.length_c   1.000
_cell.angle_alpha   90.00
_cell.angle_beta   90.00
_cell.angle_gamma   90.00
#
_symmetry.space_group_name_H-M   'P 1'
#
loop_
_entity.id
_entity.type
_entity.pdbx_description
1 polymer ?
#
loop_
_entity_poly.entity_id
_entity_poly.type
_entity_poly.pdbx_seq_one_letter_code
_entity_poly.pdbx_strand_id
1 'polypeptide(L)'
;MNYPIRTLQQLRPLLVGFRKQAGLSQADVATRLGVTQQSYAKIEANPATTSVERLFTILRLLGGEIVLEQPEVVGKGLEDDAAGTLSPAASVPGRAVSLKKATVAAPTKVVPPSKKTEHW
;
A
#
# COMPACT_ATOMS: atom_id res chain seq x y z
N MET A 1 -10.59 1.95 18.15
CA MET A 1 -11.57 2.62 17.28
C MET A 1 -11.14 2.38 15.84
N ASN A 2 -12.08 2.12 14.93
CA ASN A 2 -11.79 1.82 13.53
C ASN A 2 -12.16 3.04 12.68
N TYR A 3 -11.25 3.47 11.81
CA TYR A 3 -11.43 4.60 10.90
C TYR A 3 -11.35 4.12 9.46
N PRO A 4 -12.48 3.71 8.84
CA PRO A 4 -12.44 3.21 7.46
C PRO A 4 -12.01 4.31 6.50
N ILE A 5 -10.90 4.05 5.79
CA ILE A 5 -10.38 4.95 4.75
C ILE A 5 -11.01 4.55 3.42
N ARG A 6 -11.94 5.37 2.93
CA ARG A 6 -12.61 5.24 1.64
C ARG A 6 -11.95 6.09 0.55
N THR A 7 -11.25 7.17 0.93
CA THR A 7 -10.55 8.05 -0.01
C THR A 7 -9.20 8.49 0.53
N LEU A 8 -8.24 8.76 -0.36
CA LEU A 8 -6.88 9.17 0.01
C LEU A 8 -6.84 10.50 0.78
N GLN A 9 -7.81 11.39 0.54
CA GLN A 9 -7.91 12.68 1.26
C GLN A 9 -8.16 12.49 2.77
N GLN A 10 -8.68 11.34 3.20
CA GLN A 10 -8.91 11.03 4.61
C GLN A 10 -7.61 10.72 5.37
N LEU A 11 -6.52 10.38 4.67
CA LEU A 11 -5.25 10.02 5.31
C LEU A 11 -4.66 11.18 6.12
N ARG A 12 -4.68 12.41 5.57
CA ARG A 12 -4.11 13.58 6.24
C ARG A 12 -4.75 13.88 7.59
N PRO A 13 -6.09 14.09 7.71
CA PRO A 13 -6.70 14.39 8.99
C PRO A 13 -6.52 13.24 10.00
N LEU A 14 -6.47 11.98 9.55
CA LEU A 14 -6.18 10.84 10.43
C LEU A 14 -4.75 10.88 10.97
N LEU A 15 -3.73 11.10 10.12
CA LEU A 15 -2.34 11.22 10.59
C LEU A 15 -2.16 12.39 11.57
N VAL A 16 -2.76 13.55 11.28
CA VAL A 16 -2.75 14.70 12.20
C VAL A 16 -3.42 14.34 13.52
N GLY A 17 -4.55 13.64 13.48
CA GLY A 17 -5.27 13.17 14.65
C GLY A 17 -4.43 12.25 15.52
N PHE A 18 -3.87 11.18 14.93
CA PHE A 18 -3.00 10.23 15.64
C PHE A 18 -1.76 10.91 16.23
N ARG A 19 -1.14 11.83 15.48
CA ARG A 19 -0.01 12.62 16.00
C ARG A 19 -0.39 13.42 17.24
N LYS A 20 -1.52 14.12 17.20
CA LYS A 20 -2.02 14.90 18.34
C LYS A 20 -2.40 14.00 19.52
N GLN A 21 -3.04 12.86 19.27
CA GLN A 21 -3.37 11.87 20.31
C GLN A 21 -2.12 11.27 20.96
N ALA A 22 -1.03 11.10 20.20
CA ALA A 22 0.26 10.69 20.71
C ALA A 22 1.04 11.81 21.43
N GLY A 23 0.50 13.04 21.50
CA GLY A 23 1.15 14.18 22.14
C GLY A 23 2.41 14.68 21.43
N LEU A 24 2.60 14.36 20.15
CA LEU A 24 3.81 14.69 19.40
C LEU A 24 3.63 15.95 18.55
N SER A 25 4.64 16.80 18.51
CA SER A 25 4.76 17.85 17.48
C SER A 25 5.23 17.26 16.15
N GLN A 26 5.13 18.04 15.07
CA GLN A 26 5.73 17.66 13.79
C GLN A 26 7.25 17.45 13.90
N ALA A 27 7.93 18.26 14.73
CA ALA A 27 9.36 18.14 14.94
C ALA A 27 9.72 16.85 15.70
N ASP A 28 8.90 16.42 16.67
CA ASP A 28 9.15 15.18 17.41
C ASP A 28 9.06 13.96 16.49
N VAL A 29 8.04 13.92 15.63
CA VAL A 29 7.89 12.83 14.65
C VAL A 29 9.05 12.85 13.66
N ALA A 30 9.43 14.02 13.15
CA ALA A 30 10.57 14.17 12.25
C ALA A 30 11.88 13.66 12.86
N THR A 31 12.16 14.04 14.12
CA THR A 31 13.34 13.58 14.88
C THR A 31 13.37 12.06 15.00
N ARG A 32 12.25 11.44 15.40
CA ARG A 32 12.14 9.98 15.52
C ARG A 32 12.30 9.25 14.19
N LEU A 33 11.96 9.92 13.09
CA LEU A 33 12.09 9.40 11.74
C LEU A 33 13.44 9.72 11.06
N GLY A 34 14.35 10.42 11.76
CA GLY A 34 15.65 10.83 11.22
C GLY A 34 15.57 11.80 10.05
N VAL A 35 14.53 12.64 9.99
CA VAL A 35 14.31 13.62 8.91
C VAL A 35 14.11 15.03 9.46
N THR A 36 14.17 16.02 8.57
CA THR A 36 13.86 17.41 8.95
C THR A 36 12.36 17.60 9.20
N GLN A 37 12.00 18.55 10.06
CA GLN A 37 10.60 18.93 10.30
C GLN A 37 9.89 19.31 8.99
N GLN A 38 10.55 20.05 8.10
CA GLN A 38 9.99 20.44 6.81
C GLN A 38 9.67 19.23 5.92
N SER A 39 10.53 18.20 5.93
CA SER A 39 10.29 16.95 5.22
C SER A 39 9.04 16.24 5.76
N TYR A 40 8.94 16.11 7.09
CA TYR A 40 7.76 15.52 7.71
C TYR A 40 6.49 16.34 7.45
N ALA A 41 6.56 17.68 7.51
CA ALA A 41 5.41 18.55 7.23
C ALA A 41 4.89 18.38 5.79
N LYS A 42 5.78 18.19 4.80
CA LYS A 42 5.39 17.86 3.43
C LYS A 42 4.68 16.50 3.34
N ILE A 43 5.18 15.50 4.07
CA ILE A 43 4.56 14.18 4.13
C ILE A 43 3.17 14.28 4.78
N GLU A 44 3.02 14.96 5.92
CA GLU A 44 1.73 15.13 6.60
C GLU A 44 0.74 15.95 5.75
N ALA A 45 1.22 16.90 4.96
CA ALA A 45 0.38 17.70 4.06
C ALA A 45 -0.17 16.89 2.88
N ASN A 46 0.57 15.89 2.37
CA ASN A 46 0.15 15.03 1.26
C ASN A 46 0.63 13.56 1.41
N PRO A 47 0.06 12.81 2.36
CA PRO A 47 0.54 11.46 2.68
C PRO A 47 0.34 10.44 1.55
N ALA A 48 -0.62 10.69 0.65
CA ALA A 48 -0.92 9.82 -0.49
C ALA A 48 0.21 9.75 -1.53
N THR A 49 1.10 10.75 -1.55
CA THR A 49 2.27 10.78 -2.45
C THR A 49 3.53 10.16 -1.86
N THR A 50 3.49 9.77 -0.58
CA THR A 50 4.60 9.11 0.08
C THR A 50 4.57 7.61 -0.20
N SER A 51 5.72 6.93 -0.08
CA SER A 51 5.74 5.48 -0.25
C SER A 51 4.89 4.79 0.83
N VAL A 52 4.28 3.66 0.49
CA VAL A 52 3.49 2.88 1.44
C VAL A 52 4.33 2.45 2.64
N GLU A 53 5.59 2.08 2.42
CA GLU A 53 6.56 1.76 3.47
C GLU A 53 6.76 2.92 4.45
N ARG A 54 6.90 4.15 3.91
CA ARG A 54 7.08 5.34 4.74
C ARG A 54 5.80 5.67 5.50
N LEU A 55 4.64 5.58 4.86
CA LEU A 55 3.34 5.75 5.51
C LEU A 55 3.16 4.74 6.66
N PHE A 56 3.47 3.47 6.41
CA PHE A 56 3.39 2.41 7.41
C PHE A 56 4.29 2.67 8.62
N THR A 57 5.53 3.12 8.37
CA THR A 57 6.48 3.50 9.41
C THR A 57 5.93 4.63 10.28
N ILE A 58 5.34 5.66 9.65
CA ILE A 58 4.72 6.79 10.37
C ILE A 58 3.54 6.30 11.20
N LEU A 59 2.65 5.47 10.64
CA LEU A 59 1.50 4.94 11.36
C LEU A 59 1.94 4.15 12.60
N ARG A 60 2.90 3.22 12.45
CA ARG A 60 3.49 2.46 13.57
C ARG A 60 4.05 3.38 14.66
N LEU A 61 4.78 4.43 14.25
CA LEU A 61 5.34 5.40 15.17
C LEU A 61 4.28 6.18 15.96
N LEU A 62 3.13 6.45 15.33
CA LEU A 62 1.99 7.13 15.93
C LEU A 62 1.01 6.20 16.65
N GLY A 63 1.31 4.90 16.73
CA GLY A 63 0.45 3.89 17.36
C GLY A 63 -0.74 3.43 16.50
N GLY A 64 -0.77 3.78 15.22
CA GLY A 64 -1.75 3.32 14.24
C GLY A 64 -1.29 2.06 13.49
N GLU A 65 -2.26 1.34 12.94
CA GLU A 65 -2.05 0.15 12.11
C GLU A 65 -2.91 0.20 10.84
N ILE A 66 -2.51 -0.56 9.82
CA ILE A 66 -3.30 -0.76 8.59
C ILE A 66 -3.92 -2.14 8.67
N VAL A 67 -5.24 -2.21 8.56
CA VAL A 67 -6.01 -3.46 8.47
C VAL A 67 -6.59 -3.56 7.06
N LEU A 68 -6.41 -4.71 6.42
CA LEU A 68 -7.03 -5.04 5.14
C LEU A 68 -8.25 -5.92 5.41
N GLU A 69 -9.43 -5.40 5.10
CA GLU A 69 -10.69 -6.12 5.23
C GLU A 69 -11.24 -6.41 3.83
N GLN A 70 -11.54 -7.68 3.55
CA GLN A 70 -12.27 -8.06 2.35
C GLN A 70 -13.75 -8.11 2.73
N PRO A 71 -14.62 -7.27 2.12
CA PRO A 71 -16.05 -7.40 2.35
C PRO A 71 -16.49 -8.75 1.80
N GLU A 72 -17.19 -9.54 2.61
CA GLU A 72 -17.88 -10.74 2.15
C GLU A 72 -18.83 -10.33 1.02
N VAL A 73 -18.53 -10.76 -0.20
CA VAL A 73 -19.48 -10.69 -1.30
C VAL A 73 -20.59 -11.66 -0.95
N VAL A 74 -21.64 -11.16 -0.30
CA VAL A 74 -22.91 -11.88 -0.22
C VAL A 74 -23.37 -12.02 -1.66
N GLY A 75 -23.00 -13.15 -2.26
CA GLY A 75 -23.60 -13.63 -3.48
C GLY A 75 -25.08 -13.70 -3.18
N LYS A 76 -25.82 -12.72 -3.69
CA LYS A 76 -27.27 -12.82 -3.79
C LYS A 76 -27.47 -13.99 -4.74
N GLY A 77 -27.59 -15.18 -4.15
CA GLY A 77 -27.89 -16.40 -4.86
C GLY A 77 -29.09 -16.07 -5.74
N LEU A 78 -28.91 -16.28 -7.03
CA LEU A 78 -30.04 -16.50 -7.90
C LEU A 78 -30.79 -17.65 -7.26
N GLU A 79 -31.89 -17.31 -6.61
CA GLU A 79 -32.94 -18.24 -6.20
C GLU A 79 -33.57 -18.69 -7.52
N ASP A 80 -32.88 -19.60 -8.21
CA ASP A 80 -33.44 -20.34 -9.33
C ASP A 80 -34.09 -21.58 -8.72
N ASP A 81 -35.41 -21.48 -8.64
CA ASP A 81 -36.35 -22.52 -8.27
C ASP A 81 -36.23 -23.68 -9.27
N ALA A 82 -35.38 -24.66 -8.99
CA ALA A 82 -35.38 -25.94 -9.69
C ALA A 82 -34.79 -27.06 -8.84
N ALA A 83 -35.68 -27.76 -8.14
CA ALA A 83 -35.42 -29.09 -7.62
C ALA A 83 -34.91 -30.03 -8.73
N GLY A 84 -33.80 -30.71 -8.48
CA GLY A 84 -33.27 -31.72 -9.40
C GLY A 84 -32.02 -32.40 -8.86
N THR A 85 -32.23 -33.42 -8.03
CA THR A 85 -31.30 -34.53 -7.73
C THR A 85 -30.41 -34.81 -8.94
N LEU A 86 -29.08 -34.86 -8.83
CA LEU A 86 -28.30 -36.09 -8.63
C LEU A 86 -26.80 -35.74 -8.55
N SER A 87 -26.14 -36.20 -7.50
CA SER A 87 -24.72 -36.60 -7.54
C SER A 87 -24.68 -38.13 -7.71
N PRO A 88 -23.55 -38.81 -8.00
CA PRO A 88 -22.19 -38.34 -8.29
C PRO A 88 -21.54 -39.07 -9.51
N ALA A 89 -20.42 -38.56 -10.06
CA ALA A 89 -19.40 -39.42 -10.67
C ALA A 89 -18.14 -38.63 -11.05
N ALA A 90 -17.00 -39.24 -10.72
CA ALA A 90 -15.65 -38.76 -10.95
C ALA A 90 -15.28 -38.60 -12.43
N SER A 91 -14.45 -37.60 -12.75
CA SER A 91 -13.39 -37.73 -13.76
C SER A 91 -12.36 -36.60 -13.61
N VAL A 92 -11.19 -36.96 -13.05
CA VAL A 92 -9.89 -36.33 -13.35
C VAL A 92 -9.10 -37.52 -13.92
N PRO A 93 -8.36 -37.45 -15.04
CA PRO A 93 -7.29 -36.47 -15.22
C PRO A 93 -6.95 -36.01 -16.65
N GLY A 94 -6.18 -34.92 -16.73
CA GLY A 94 -5.20 -34.71 -17.80
C GLY A 94 -5.35 -33.40 -18.56
N ARG A 95 -4.42 -32.46 -18.35
CA ARG A 95 -3.28 -32.28 -19.27
C ARG A 95 -2.33 -31.25 -18.69
N ALA A 96 -1.08 -31.67 -18.49
CA ALA A 96 0.04 -30.79 -18.25
C ALA A 96 0.22 -29.85 -19.45
N VAL A 97 0.41 -28.55 -19.19
CA VAL A 97 1.06 -27.64 -20.13
C VAL A 97 2.28 -27.07 -19.43
N SER A 98 3.44 -27.54 -19.89
CA SER A 98 4.75 -27.11 -19.45
C SER A 98 5.18 -25.81 -20.13
N LEU A 99 5.60 -24.87 -19.27
CA LEU A 99 6.51 -23.74 -19.40
C LEU A 99 6.81 -23.12 -20.78
N LYS A 100 6.77 -21.78 -20.80
CA LYS A 100 7.92 -20.98 -21.28
C LYS A 100 8.26 -19.86 -20.30
N LYS A 101 9.47 -19.92 -19.75
CA LYS A 101 10.14 -18.84 -19.01
C LYS A 101 10.42 -17.68 -19.97
N ALA A 102 9.89 -16.49 -19.68
CA ALA A 102 10.38 -15.26 -20.27
C ALA A 102 11.42 -14.66 -19.31
N THR A 103 12.69 -14.83 -19.67
CA THR A 103 13.83 -14.11 -19.11
C THR A 103 13.89 -12.73 -19.76
N VAL A 104 13.70 -11.66 -18.97
CA VAL A 104 14.06 -10.30 -19.40
C VAL A 104 15.05 -9.74 -18.39
N ALA A 105 16.21 -9.39 -18.92
CA ALA A 105 17.37 -8.87 -18.22
C ALA A 105 17.14 -7.44 -17.69
N ALA A 106 17.71 -7.14 -16.52
CA ALA A 106 17.92 -5.79 -16.00
C ALA A 106 19.34 -5.31 -16.38
N PRO A 107 19.69 -4.03 -16.14
CA PRO A 107 19.40 -2.87 -16.98
C PRO A 107 20.67 -2.29 -17.65
N THR A 108 20.49 -1.59 -18.77
CA THR A 108 21.54 -0.84 -19.46
C THR A 108 22.03 0.33 -18.60
N LYS A 109 23.33 0.37 -18.38
CA LYS A 109 24.10 1.40 -17.66
C LYS A 109 23.89 2.77 -18.32
N VAL A 110 23.13 3.66 -17.68
CA VAL A 110 23.09 5.09 -18.02
C VAL A 110 24.41 5.71 -17.56
N VAL A 111 25.23 6.11 -18.52
CA VAL A 111 26.49 6.81 -18.29
C VAL A 111 26.17 8.25 -17.84
N PRO A 112 26.72 8.74 -16.73
CA PRO A 112 26.55 10.14 -16.35
C PRO A 112 27.31 11.06 -17.35
N PRO A 113 26.72 12.20 -17.77
CA PRO A 113 27.41 13.14 -18.63
C PRO A 113 28.64 13.73 -17.91
N SER A 114 29.75 13.76 -18.64
CA SER A 114 31.08 14.18 -18.20
C SER A 114 31.08 15.62 -17.66
N LYS A 115 31.86 15.84 -16.60
CA LYS A 115 32.13 17.15 -16.02
C LYS A 115 32.72 18.07 -17.08
N LYS A 116 32.00 19.14 -17.42
CA LYS A 116 32.56 20.28 -18.14
C LYS A 116 33.21 21.20 -17.10
N THR A 117 34.53 21.16 -17.04
CA THR A 117 35.35 22.20 -16.43
C THR A 117 35.25 23.45 -17.31
N GLU A 118 34.57 24.48 -16.83
CA GLU A 118 34.74 25.84 -17.33
C GLU A 118 35.11 26.71 -16.13
N HIS A 119 36.31 27.27 -16.22
CA HIS A 119 36.89 28.23 -15.30
C HIS A 119 36.24 29.59 -15.55
N TRP A 120 35.49 30.10 -14.57
CA TRP A 120 35.33 31.52 -14.25
C TRP A 120 34.74 31.66 -12.84
#